data_AF-A0A3M1VPC9-F1
#
_entry.id   AF-A0A3M1VPC9-F1
#
_cell.length_a   1.000
_cell.length_b   1.000
_cell.length_c   1.000
_cell.angle_alpha   90.00
_cell.angle_beta   90.00
_cell.angle_gamma   90.00
#
_symmetry.space_group_name_H-M   'P 1'
#
loop_
_entity.id
_entity.type
_entity.pdbx_description
1 polymer ?
#
loop_
_entity_poly.entity_id
_entity_poly.type
_entity_poly.pdbx_seq_one_letter_code
_entity_poly.pdbx_strand_id
1 'polypeptide(L)'
;MFMQLALKDYNYVAEEHLWVSSKEETGLAYSDGEEVEKYLKEVLENANDLSCGSEELKKAIRDWPSEYHLSPDRANLLRALDLSSAENVCELGAGCGALTRYLGECGLEVLALEGSRARAALAALRTRDLSNVQVVVDRIRDFKPEQSFDLVTLIGVLEYSNIYDGGRNAPLEMLKKCFQLLKPGGALVVAIENQLGLKYLAGHAEDHTGLPFFGIYDLYSPTGPVTFGRHELKKLLESAGFFSLQWLYPFPDYKLPKAIISERAAENYAIRIADFLNSLFSRSYLPKKILPAFDETLARRVFERNKLFYDFANSFLVIAYRDFQGLQLTGDWKGKYFSTNRRRLYSVVTTLNDQDGKLTVKKEKVYNSFAADDSESVIRQRLNEEVYYPGELYTVRLKKLLASPHCTIEELITWCRPWIALLKDSITEKNSDNVVDSLLRSDCFDLVPHNLIETDQGELKPFDNEWELSFNPPLFWIAVRGLLQALEGCAERKLLSDYSYPDLLIHLLKGCDLELNQTHLRQAVILEERIIKEVVGEAQDIEYVNRLLNRERIGGAETLNSALKIAEEEIKKLNLQVSQVQKTFSETNLKLNETTLKLKEANQRLFDIENSLSWRIVKRISRLADWFRSFCSAG
;
A
#
# COMPACT_ATOMS: atom_id res chain seq x y z
N MET A 1 6.26 31.52 18.61
CA MET A 1 5.52 31.26 19.86
C MET A 1 4.65 30.05 19.55
N PHE A 2 5.11 28.86 19.96
CA PHE A 2 4.49 27.59 19.61
C PHE A 2 3.07 27.53 20.14
N MET A 3 2.10 27.19 19.30
CA MET A 3 0.77 26.84 19.79
C MET A 3 0.85 25.41 20.32
N GLN A 4 1.29 25.25 21.57
CA GLN A 4 0.89 24.07 22.33
C GLN A 4 -0.64 24.09 22.28
N LEU A 5 -1.21 23.18 21.48
CA LEU A 5 -2.63 22.93 21.49
C LEU A 5 -3.02 22.81 22.96
N ALA A 6 -3.97 23.62 23.42
CA ALA A 6 -4.42 23.58 24.80
C ALA A 6 -5.17 22.26 25.02
N LEU A 7 -4.43 21.18 25.22
CA LEU A 7 -4.93 19.85 25.51
C LEU A 7 -5.21 19.76 27.01
N LYS A 8 -6.14 20.58 27.51
CA LYS A 8 -6.43 20.71 28.96
C LYS A 8 -6.81 19.38 29.64
N ASP A 9 -7.35 18.44 28.86
CA ASP A 9 -7.76 17.11 29.31
C ASP A 9 -6.73 16.01 29.00
N TYR A 10 -5.48 16.37 28.71
CA TYR A 10 -4.40 15.43 28.37
C TYR A 10 -3.14 15.71 29.19
N ASN A 11 -2.48 14.63 29.59
CA ASN A 11 -1.19 14.66 30.26
C ASN A 11 -0.08 14.33 29.25
N TYR A 12 0.99 15.13 29.26
CA TYR A 12 2.18 14.84 28.47
C TYR A 12 3.03 13.76 29.15
N VAL A 13 3.31 12.68 28.44
CA VAL A 13 4.21 11.59 28.86
C VAL A 13 5.58 11.86 28.24
N ALA A 14 6.49 12.42 29.05
CA ALA A 14 7.76 12.93 28.57
C ALA A 14 8.66 11.83 27.97
N GLU A 15 8.63 10.62 28.51
CA GLU A 15 9.45 9.50 28.03
C GLU A 15 9.04 8.99 26.64
N GLU A 16 7.77 9.19 26.27
CA GLU A 16 7.19 8.72 25.00
C GLU A 16 6.93 9.86 24.01
N HIS A 17 7.19 11.11 24.42
CA HIS A 17 6.95 12.31 23.62
C HIS A 17 5.52 12.44 23.06
N LEU A 18 4.52 12.02 23.84
CA LEU A 18 3.12 12.01 23.43
C LEU A 18 2.19 12.49 24.54
N TRP A 19 0.96 12.84 24.15
CA TRP A 19 -0.11 13.23 25.06
C TRP A 19 -1.09 12.07 25.25
N VAL A 20 -1.48 11.78 26.47
CA VAL A 20 -2.51 10.77 26.79
C VAL A 20 -3.66 11.45 27.50
N SER A 21 -4.89 11.08 27.15
CA SER A 21 -6.06 11.59 27.84
C SER A 21 -5.97 11.33 29.35
N SER A 22 -6.41 12.30 30.15
CA SER A 22 -6.40 12.20 31.61
C SER A 22 -7.43 11.19 32.17
N LYS A 23 -8.21 10.52 31.32
CA LYS A 23 -9.20 9.51 31.72
C LYS A 23 -8.55 8.11 31.73
N GLU A 24 -8.81 7.32 32.77
CA GLU A 24 -8.13 6.03 33.04
C GLU A 24 -8.31 4.93 31.97
N GLU A 25 -9.26 5.06 31.02
CA GLU A 25 -9.59 4.03 30.01
C GLU A 25 -9.36 4.48 28.54
N THR A 26 -8.31 5.23 28.23
CA THR A 26 -8.07 5.68 26.86
C THR A 26 -7.08 4.80 26.11
N GLY A 27 -7.57 4.15 25.06
CA GLY A 27 -6.76 3.40 24.11
C GLY A 27 -7.55 2.31 23.38
N LEU A 28 -7.05 1.92 22.22
CA LEU A 28 -7.46 0.74 21.45
C LEU A 28 -6.39 -0.34 21.60
N ALA A 29 -6.79 -1.60 21.70
CA ALA A 29 -5.88 -2.75 21.71
C ALA A 29 -5.44 -3.18 20.30
N TYR A 30 -5.51 -2.27 19.32
CA TYR A 30 -5.06 -2.56 17.95
C TYR A 30 -3.54 -2.62 17.89
N SER A 31 -3.02 -3.64 17.24
CA SER A 31 -1.59 -3.88 17.06
C SER A 31 -1.31 -4.52 15.71
N ASP A 32 -0.22 -4.12 15.07
CA ASP A 32 0.30 -4.77 13.87
C ASP A 32 1.14 -6.03 14.24
N GLY A 33 1.25 -6.34 15.54
CA GLY A 33 1.99 -7.44 16.14
C GLY A 33 3.15 -6.93 17.01
N GLU A 34 3.33 -7.50 18.21
CA GLU A 34 4.36 -7.07 19.18
C GLU A 34 5.78 -7.10 18.59
N GLU A 35 6.14 -8.16 17.86
CA GLU A 35 7.44 -8.28 17.19
C GLU A 35 7.63 -7.27 16.06
N VAL A 36 6.54 -6.89 15.37
CA VAL A 36 6.58 -5.86 14.33
C VAL A 36 6.84 -4.50 14.96
N GLU A 37 6.08 -4.15 16.00
CA GLU A 37 6.22 -2.87 16.69
C GLU A 37 7.58 -2.72 17.37
N LYS A 38 8.09 -3.79 17.99
CA LYS A 38 9.45 -3.82 18.53
C LYS A 38 10.50 -3.59 17.45
N TYR A 39 10.38 -4.26 16.30
CA TYR A 39 11.30 -4.05 15.19
C TYR A 39 11.27 -2.62 14.66
N LEU A 40 10.07 -2.06 14.45
CA LEU A 40 9.92 -0.68 14.01
C LEU A 40 10.53 0.29 15.02
N LYS A 41 10.37 0.04 16.32
CA LYS A 41 11.00 0.82 17.38
C LYS A 41 12.52 0.81 17.23
N GLU A 42 13.14 -0.37 17.14
CA GLU A 42 14.59 -0.52 16.98
C GLU A 42 15.09 0.22 15.72
N VAL A 43 14.38 0.12 14.60
CA VAL A 43 14.75 0.82 13.36
C VAL A 43 14.68 2.34 13.55
N LEU A 44 13.58 2.86 14.11
CA LEU A 44 13.37 4.29 14.28
C LEU A 44 14.28 4.92 15.33
N GLU A 45 14.60 4.21 16.42
CA GLU A 45 15.55 4.68 17.45
C GLU A 45 16.96 4.84 16.90
N ASN A 46 17.39 3.92 16.02
CA ASN A 46 18.75 3.91 15.47
C ASN A 46 18.91 4.73 14.18
N ALA A 47 17.81 5.14 13.54
CA ALA A 47 17.86 5.93 12.31
C ALA A 47 18.30 7.37 12.62
N ASN A 48 19.26 7.88 11.83
CA ASN A 48 19.66 9.29 11.85
C ASN A 48 18.73 10.13 10.98
N ASP A 49 18.28 9.55 9.87
CA ASP A 49 17.39 10.20 8.91
C ASP A 49 16.02 9.56 8.96
N LEU A 50 15.07 10.27 9.55
CA LEU A 50 13.68 9.84 9.72
C LEU A 50 12.75 10.36 8.61
N SER A 51 13.29 11.08 7.63
CA SER A 51 12.47 11.77 6.64
C SER A 51 11.80 10.83 5.65
N CYS A 52 10.75 11.31 4.98
CA CYS A 52 9.94 10.49 4.07
C CYS A 52 10.74 9.81 2.94
N GLY A 53 11.91 10.34 2.58
CA GLY A 53 12.79 9.75 1.58
C GLY A 53 13.91 8.87 2.12
N SER A 54 13.92 8.49 3.40
CA SER A 54 15.09 7.89 4.07
C SER A 54 15.57 6.61 3.42
N GLU A 55 16.83 6.62 2.98
CA GLU A 55 17.52 5.43 2.47
C GLU A 55 17.78 4.42 3.60
N GLU A 56 18.01 4.90 4.84
CA GLU A 56 18.18 4.04 6.03
C GLU A 56 16.89 3.28 6.32
N LEU A 57 15.75 3.98 6.37
CA LEU A 57 14.44 3.36 6.60
C LEU A 57 14.04 2.44 5.46
N LYS A 58 14.29 2.83 4.20
CA LYS A 58 14.05 1.99 3.03
C LYS A 58 14.84 0.68 3.10
N LYS A 59 16.12 0.72 3.50
CA LYS A 59 16.97 -0.48 3.64
C LYS A 59 16.48 -1.42 4.75
N ALA A 60 15.75 -0.91 5.74
CA ALA A 60 15.17 -1.70 6.82
C ALA A 60 13.85 -2.39 6.42
N ILE A 61 13.38 -2.27 5.18
CA ILE A 61 12.18 -2.99 4.73
C ILE A 61 12.53 -4.48 4.54
N ARG A 62 11.82 -5.35 5.26
CA ARG A 62 12.03 -6.81 5.21
C ARG A 62 10.75 -7.63 5.02
N ASP A 63 9.59 -7.02 5.23
CA ASP A 63 8.28 -7.66 5.19
C ASP A 63 7.19 -6.61 4.89
N TRP A 64 5.94 -7.06 4.73
CA TRP A 64 4.82 -6.15 4.45
C TRP A 64 4.61 -5.08 5.54
N PRO A 65 4.58 -5.40 6.86
CA PRO A 65 4.41 -4.38 7.88
C PRO A 65 5.52 -3.32 7.86
N SER A 66 6.79 -3.71 7.72
CA SER A 66 7.89 -2.75 7.60
C SER A 66 7.81 -1.96 6.29
N GLU A 67 7.40 -2.55 5.17
CA GLU A 67 7.17 -1.82 3.92
C GLU A 67 6.06 -0.77 4.07
N TYR A 68 4.92 -1.15 4.66
CA TYR A 68 3.77 -0.26 4.86
C TYR A 68 4.16 1.00 5.65
N HIS A 69 5.00 0.84 6.68
CA HIS A 69 5.41 1.92 7.56
C HIS A 69 6.65 2.67 7.05
N LEU A 70 7.63 1.99 6.45
CA LEU A 70 8.94 2.58 6.12
C LEU A 70 9.10 3.00 4.65
N SER A 71 8.22 2.55 3.75
CA SER A 71 8.35 2.86 2.33
C SER A 71 8.11 4.35 2.02
N PRO A 72 8.94 4.98 1.17
CA PRO A 72 8.73 6.35 0.71
C PRO A 72 7.46 6.50 -0.15
N ASP A 73 6.95 5.38 -0.70
CA ASP A 73 5.75 5.36 -1.54
C ASP A 73 4.48 5.67 -0.72
N ARG A 74 4.49 5.42 0.60
CA ARG A 74 3.35 5.73 1.47
C ARG A 74 2.96 7.19 1.41
N ALA A 75 3.94 8.10 1.40
CA ALA A 75 3.72 9.53 1.34
C ALA A 75 3.13 10.03 0.01
N ASN A 76 3.21 9.24 -1.08
CA ASN A 76 2.67 9.64 -2.38
C ASN A 76 1.17 9.94 -2.34
N LEU A 77 0.43 9.31 -1.42
CA LEU A 77 -1.00 9.50 -1.27
C LEU A 77 -1.35 10.98 -1.04
N LEU A 78 -0.59 11.64 -0.16
CA LEU A 78 -0.77 13.05 0.20
C LEU A 78 0.11 13.97 -0.65
N ARG A 79 1.24 13.48 -1.17
CA ARG A 79 2.12 14.22 -2.09
C ARG A 79 1.45 14.64 -3.40
N ALA A 80 0.37 13.97 -3.79
CA ALA A 80 -0.40 14.39 -4.95
C ALA A 80 -1.20 15.68 -4.71
N LEU A 81 -1.52 15.99 -3.46
CA LEU A 81 -2.32 17.14 -3.05
C LEU A 81 -1.48 18.40 -2.91
N ASP A 82 -2.11 19.56 -3.12
CA ASP A 82 -1.53 20.85 -2.77
C ASP A 82 -1.94 21.22 -1.34
N LEU A 83 -1.02 21.04 -0.40
CA LEU A 83 -1.27 21.34 1.02
C LEU A 83 -0.86 22.75 1.41
N SER A 84 -0.39 23.58 0.48
CA SER A 84 0.19 24.91 0.77
C SER A 84 -0.82 25.90 1.36
N SER A 85 -2.12 25.66 1.17
CA SER A 85 -3.20 26.51 1.69
C SER A 85 -3.71 26.09 3.07
N ALA A 86 -3.24 24.94 3.60
CA ALA A 86 -3.59 24.48 4.94
C ALA A 86 -2.51 24.89 5.95
N GLU A 87 -2.92 25.16 7.19
CA GLU A 87 -1.99 25.44 8.29
C GLU A 87 -2.10 24.37 9.38
N ASN A 88 -3.32 24.07 9.85
CA ASN A 88 -3.57 23.17 10.98
C ASN A 88 -4.24 21.89 10.47
N VAL A 89 -3.61 20.74 10.76
CA VAL A 89 -4.08 19.44 10.32
C VAL A 89 -4.35 18.53 11.51
N CYS A 90 -5.47 17.80 11.47
CA CYS A 90 -5.71 16.67 12.36
C CYS A 90 -5.70 15.37 11.57
N GLU A 91 -4.71 14.52 11.83
CA GLU A 91 -4.65 13.17 11.29
C GLU A 91 -5.32 12.21 12.27
N LEU A 92 -6.41 11.59 11.84
CA LEU A 92 -7.11 10.58 12.63
C LEU A 92 -6.61 9.19 12.22
N GLY A 93 -6.14 8.40 13.18
CA GLY A 93 -5.55 7.08 12.96
C GLY A 93 -4.14 7.15 12.38
N ALA A 94 -3.26 7.92 13.04
CA ALA A 94 -1.91 8.18 12.56
C ALA A 94 -1.01 6.93 12.46
N GLY A 95 -1.38 5.81 13.09
CA GLY A 95 -0.59 4.59 13.13
C GLY A 95 0.82 4.85 13.65
N CYS A 96 1.84 4.37 12.92
CA CYS A 96 3.25 4.60 13.27
C CYS A 96 3.84 5.87 12.63
N GLY A 97 2.99 6.83 12.24
CA GLY A 97 3.40 8.19 11.87
C GLY A 97 3.93 8.39 10.45
N ALA A 98 3.63 7.48 9.51
CA ALA A 98 4.17 7.57 8.14
C ALA A 98 3.67 8.78 7.35
N LEU A 99 2.37 9.05 7.42
CA LEU A 99 1.77 10.22 6.80
C LEU A 99 1.91 11.45 7.70
N THR A 100 1.90 11.28 9.02
CA THR A 100 2.25 12.33 9.99
C THR A 100 3.59 12.99 9.66
N ARG A 101 4.61 12.17 9.39
CA ARG A 101 5.93 12.63 9.02
C ARG A 101 5.88 13.52 7.77
N TYR A 102 5.16 13.09 6.74
CA TYR A 102 5.00 13.85 5.50
C TYR A 102 4.30 15.20 5.75
N LEU A 103 3.19 15.20 6.50
CA LEU A 103 2.46 16.41 6.85
C LEU A 103 3.35 17.40 7.62
N GLY A 104 4.15 16.91 8.58
CA GLY A 104 5.09 17.73 9.33
C GLY A 104 6.23 18.29 8.47
N GLU A 105 6.77 17.51 7.52
CA GLU A 105 7.78 17.98 6.56
C GLU A 105 7.24 19.04 5.59
N CYS A 106 5.93 19.04 5.32
CA CYS A 106 5.27 20.11 4.57
C CYS A 106 5.18 21.44 5.35
N GLY A 107 5.61 21.48 6.63
CA GLY A 107 5.56 22.67 7.48
C GLY A 107 4.21 22.93 8.12
N LEU A 108 3.31 21.95 8.11
CA LEU A 108 1.96 22.05 8.70
C LEU A 108 2.03 21.86 10.22
N GLU A 109 1.14 22.50 10.97
CA GLU A 109 0.94 22.21 12.39
C GLU A 109 0.04 20.97 12.52
N VAL A 110 0.63 19.83 12.92
CA VAL A 110 -0.03 18.51 12.87
C VAL A 110 -0.38 18.02 14.27
N LEU A 111 -1.66 17.73 14.48
CA LEU A 111 -2.12 16.86 15.58
C LEU A 111 -2.39 15.46 15.02
N ALA A 112 -1.56 14.50 15.39
CA ALA A 112 -1.69 13.10 15.04
C ALA A 112 -2.40 12.34 16.17
N LEU A 113 -3.64 11.90 15.91
CA LEU A 113 -4.44 11.12 16.85
C LEU A 113 -4.30 9.63 16.53
N GLU A 114 -3.88 8.82 17.50
CA GLU A 114 -3.80 7.37 17.35
C GLU A 114 -4.38 6.65 18.58
N GLY A 115 -5.24 5.67 18.33
CA GLY A 115 -5.90 4.95 19.42
C GLY A 115 -4.97 3.98 20.15
N SER A 116 -3.99 3.39 19.47
CA SER A 116 -3.02 2.49 20.10
C SER A 116 -1.82 3.25 20.65
N ARG A 117 -1.62 3.22 21.98
CA ARG A 117 -0.47 3.90 22.62
C ARG A 117 0.87 3.42 22.08
N ALA A 118 1.00 2.13 21.78
CA ALA A 118 2.24 1.56 21.23
C ALA A 118 2.56 2.14 19.85
N ARG A 119 1.57 2.23 18.96
CA ARG A 119 1.73 2.83 17.62
C ARG A 119 1.94 4.34 17.70
N ALA A 120 1.22 5.03 18.60
CA ALA A 120 1.42 6.45 18.87
C ALA A 120 2.86 6.75 19.34
N ALA A 121 3.44 5.91 20.20
CA ALA A 121 4.83 6.05 20.60
C ALA A 121 5.80 5.89 19.42
N LEU A 122 5.53 4.99 18.46
CA LEU A 122 6.30 4.89 17.21
C LEU A 122 6.13 6.13 16.34
N ALA A 123 4.92 6.69 16.24
CA ALA A 123 4.69 7.95 15.53
C ALA A 123 5.49 9.10 16.14
N ALA A 124 5.43 9.26 17.47
CA ALA A 124 6.18 10.28 18.20
C ALA A 124 7.70 10.11 18.02
N LEU A 125 8.19 8.87 18.09
CA LEU A 125 9.59 8.54 17.85
C LEU A 125 10.02 8.89 16.42
N ARG A 126 9.16 8.66 15.42
CA ARG A 126 9.44 8.97 14.01
C ARG A 126 9.44 10.46 13.71
N THR A 127 8.69 11.26 14.46
CA THR A 127 8.57 12.71 14.26
C THR A 127 9.30 13.51 15.35
N ARG A 128 10.19 12.88 16.12
CA ARG A 128 10.89 13.50 17.27
C ARG A 128 11.71 14.75 16.91
N ASP A 129 12.12 14.87 15.65
CA ASP A 129 12.86 16.00 15.08
C ASP A 129 11.96 17.11 14.53
N LEU A 130 10.63 16.94 14.56
CA LEU A 130 9.65 17.91 14.03
C LEU A 130 8.88 18.58 15.17
N SER A 131 9.18 19.86 15.43
CA SER A 131 8.54 20.61 16.52
C SER A 131 7.07 20.98 16.25
N ASN A 132 6.64 20.89 14.99
CA ASN A 132 5.29 21.17 14.50
C ASN A 132 4.37 19.93 14.51
N VAL A 133 4.79 18.83 15.15
CA VAL A 133 4.00 17.60 15.26
C VAL A 133 3.71 17.30 16.73
N GLN A 134 2.44 17.03 17.03
CA GLN A 134 1.98 16.58 18.34
C GLN A 134 1.24 15.27 18.20
N VAL A 135 1.65 14.25 18.95
CA VAL A 135 1.02 12.93 18.95
C VAL A 135 0.13 12.78 20.18
N VAL A 136 -1.12 12.37 19.96
CA VAL A 136 -2.15 12.25 21.00
C VAL A 136 -2.74 10.85 20.97
N VAL A 137 -2.82 10.22 22.14
CA VAL A 137 -3.47 8.93 22.36
C VAL A 137 -4.89 9.16 22.82
N ASP A 138 -5.85 8.90 21.92
CA ASP A 138 -7.28 8.91 22.23
C ASP A 138 -8.08 8.13 21.19
N ARG A 139 -9.36 7.87 21.50
CA ARG A 139 -10.32 7.34 20.52
C ARG A 139 -10.97 8.48 19.75
N ILE A 140 -11.19 8.27 18.45
CA ILE A 140 -11.80 9.29 17.56
C ILE A 140 -13.16 9.78 18.09
N ARG A 141 -14.01 8.85 18.56
CA ARG A 141 -15.31 9.18 19.17
C ARG A 141 -15.19 10.08 20.41
N ASP A 142 -14.15 9.89 21.21
CA ASP A 142 -14.00 10.52 22.52
C ASP A 142 -13.18 11.83 22.44
N PHE A 143 -12.38 11.98 21.39
CA PHE A 143 -11.53 13.14 21.12
C PHE A 143 -12.34 14.42 20.99
N LYS A 144 -12.08 15.42 21.84
CA LYS A 144 -12.80 16.71 21.85
C LYS A 144 -11.79 17.87 21.96
N PRO A 145 -11.14 18.26 20.86
CA PRO A 145 -10.21 19.38 20.88
C PRO A 145 -10.97 20.70 21.06
N GLU A 146 -10.32 21.70 21.66
CA GLU A 146 -10.86 23.06 21.75
C GLU A 146 -10.83 23.79 20.39
N GLN A 147 -9.97 23.34 19.46
CA GLN A 147 -9.79 23.94 18.15
C GLN A 147 -10.36 23.07 17.03
N SER A 148 -10.68 23.74 15.93
CA SER A 148 -11.00 23.11 14.64
C SER A 148 -9.81 23.20 13.67
N PHE A 149 -9.81 22.37 12.63
CA PHE A 149 -8.69 22.20 11.71
C PHE A 149 -9.03 22.63 10.29
N ASP A 150 -8.02 23.07 9.54
CA ASP A 150 -8.17 23.38 8.12
C ASP A 150 -8.36 22.07 7.33
N LEU A 151 -7.58 21.04 7.69
CA LEU A 151 -7.60 19.73 7.09
C LEU A 151 -7.77 18.65 8.15
N VAL A 152 -8.65 17.68 7.90
CA VAL A 152 -8.72 16.43 8.65
C VAL A 152 -8.41 15.28 7.70
N THR A 153 -7.58 14.32 8.10
CA THR A 153 -7.32 13.11 7.31
C THR A 153 -7.87 11.87 8.01
N LEU A 154 -8.50 10.98 7.24
CA LEU A 154 -9.08 9.71 7.69
C LEU A 154 -8.68 8.62 6.69
N ILE A 155 -7.49 8.04 6.86
CA ILE A 155 -6.82 7.21 5.86
C ILE A 155 -6.60 5.80 6.40
N GLY A 156 -7.34 4.82 5.89
CA GLY A 156 -7.30 3.44 6.40
C GLY A 156 -7.82 3.34 7.84
N VAL A 157 -9.02 3.88 8.09
CA VAL A 157 -9.62 4.01 9.43
C VAL A 157 -11.13 3.77 9.39
N LEU A 158 -11.81 4.35 8.39
CA LEU A 158 -13.27 4.31 8.29
C LEU A 158 -13.81 2.87 8.27
N GLU A 159 -13.07 1.96 7.65
CA GLU A 159 -13.38 0.54 7.55
C GLU A 159 -13.44 -0.18 8.90
N TYR A 160 -12.74 0.33 9.91
CA TYR A 160 -12.68 -0.24 11.26
C TYR A 160 -13.68 0.41 12.23
N SER A 161 -14.48 1.38 11.78
CA SER A 161 -15.42 2.13 12.63
C SER A 161 -16.39 1.22 13.40
N ASN A 162 -16.90 0.15 12.78
CA ASN A 162 -17.76 -0.83 13.45
C ASN A 162 -17.07 -1.58 14.59
N ILE A 163 -15.75 -1.76 14.52
CA ILE A 163 -14.95 -2.50 15.51
C ILE A 163 -14.62 -1.60 16.71
N TYR A 164 -14.16 -0.36 16.46
CA TYR A 164 -13.58 0.49 17.50
C TYR A 164 -14.51 1.56 18.05
N ASP A 165 -15.41 2.09 17.22
CA ASP A 165 -16.40 3.07 17.66
C ASP A 165 -17.74 2.39 17.98
N GLY A 166 -18.13 1.37 17.21
CA GLY A 166 -19.35 0.61 17.44
C GLY A 166 -20.62 1.46 17.35
N GLY A 167 -21.78 0.85 17.67
CA GLY A 167 -23.09 1.51 17.60
C GLY A 167 -23.77 1.35 16.24
N ARG A 168 -25.01 1.86 16.12
CA ARG A 168 -25.76 1.81 14.85
C ARG A 168 -25.13 2.80 13.87
N ASN A 169 -24.65 2.29 12.73
CA ASN A 169 -24.07 3.09 11.66
C ASN A 169 -22.80 3.87 12.07
N ALA A 170 -21.85 3.17 12.72
CA ALA A 170 -20.56 3.72 13.14
C ALA A 170 -19.80 4.50 12.05
N PRO A 171 -19.77 4.05 10.76
CA PRO A 171 -19.13 4.81 9.69
C PRO A 171 -19.69 6.23 9.54
N LEU A 172 -21.01 6.39 9.60
CA LEU A 172 -21.66 7.70 9.48
C LEU A 172 -21.32 8.61 10.66
N GLU A 173 -21.35 8.09 11.88
CA GLU A 173 -21.08 8.88 13.08
C GLU A 173 -19.61 9.32 13.14
N MET A 174 -18.67 8.49 12.69
CA MET A 174 -17.26 8.86 12.52
C MET A 174 -17.09 9.99 11.50
N LEU A 175 -17.79 9.95 10.36
CA LEU A 175 -17.73 11.03 9.36
C LEU A 175 -18.36 12.33 9.85
N LYS A 176 -19.48 12.26 10.60
CA LYS A 176 -20.05 13.44 11.27
C LYS A 176 -19.09 14.04 12.28
N LYS A 177 -18.35 13.20 13.01
CA LYS A 177 -17.30 13.65 13.92
C LYS A 177 -16.20 14.39 13.15
N CYS A 178 -15.75 13.87 12.02
CA CYS A 178 -14.79 14.57 11.15
C CYS A 178 -15.33 15.93 10.68
N PHE A 179 -16.59 16.01 10.26
CA PHE A 179 -17.23 17.27 9.86
C PHE A 179 -17.19 18.32 10.98
N GLN A 180 -17.43 17.92 12.23
CA GLN A 180 -17.38 18.81 13.40
C GLN A 180 -15.98 19.32 13.74
N LEU A 181 -14.94 18.54 13.42
CA LEU A 181 -13.54 18.92 13.66
C LEU A 181 -13.03 19.98 12.68
N LEU A 182 -13.66 20.14 11.52
CA LEU A 182 -13.21 21.08 10.49
C LEU A 182 -13.57 22.53 10.86
N LYS A 183 -12.78 23.50 10.39
CA LYS A 183 -13.18 24.91 10.30
C LYS A 183 -14.13 25.11 9.11
N PRO A 184 -14.92 26.21 9.06
CA PRO A 184 -15.53 26.66 7.81
C PRO A 184 -14.48 26.76 6.69
N GLY A 185 -14.81 26.27 5.50
CA GLY A 185 -13.88 26.18 4.35
C GLY A 185 -12.83 25.06 4.43
N GLY A 186 -12.80 24.28 5.53
CA GLY A 186 -11.93 23.13 5.69
C GLY A 186 -12.36 21.91 4.87
N ALA A 187 -11.47 20.93 4.78
CA ALA A 187 -11.69 19.70 4.02
C ALA A 187 -11.32 18.44 4.80
N LEU A 188 -12.09 17.37 4.58
CA LEU A 188 -11.76 16.01 4.99
C LEU A 188 -11.13 15.27 3.81
N VAL A 189 -9.99 14.61 4.05
CA VAL A 189 -9.38 13.67 3.09
C VAL A 189 -9.62 12.26 3.60
N VAL A 190 -10.39 11.47 2.85
CA VAL A 190 -10.66 10.06 3.15
C VAL A 190 -9.93 9.18 2.16
N ALA A 191 -9.23 8.14 2.63
CA ALA A 191 -8.75 7.09 1.75
C ALA A 191 -9.11 5.71 2.31
N ILE A 192 -9.63 4.85 1.44
CA ILE A 192 -10.20 3.54 1.79
C ILE A 192 -10.18 2.61 0.58
N GLU A 193 -10.17 1.30 0.81
CA GLU A 193 -10.43 0.27 -0.18
C GLU A 193 -11.82 0.44 -0.80
N ASN A 194 -11.92 0.08 -2.08
CA ASN A 194 -13.20 -0.03 -2.77
C ASN A 194 -13.71 -1.46 -2.70
N GLN A 195 -14.90 -1.69 -2.14
CA GLN A 195 -15.55 -3.02 -2.10
C GLN A 195 -15.61 -3.69 -3.48
N LEU A 196 -15.71 -2.89 -4.55
CA LEU A 196 -15.80 -3.35 -5.94
C LEU A 196 -14.47 -3.26 -6.71
N GLY A 197 -13.34 -3.07 -6.02
CA GLY A 197 -12.03 -2.97 -6.65
C GLY A 197 -11.75 -4.11 -7.63
N LEU A 198 -11.24 -3.79 -8.82
CA LEU A 198 -10.99 -4.77 -9.89
C LEU A 198 -10.12 -5.93 -9.42
N LYS A 199 -9.20 -5.71 -8.47
CA LYS A 199 -8.36 -6.75 -7.87
C LYS A 199 -9.18 -7.87 -7.24
N TYR A 200 -10.32 -7.56 -6.61
CA TYR A 200 -11.18 -8.55 -5.96
C TYR A 200 -11.94 -9.39 -6.99
N LEU A 201 -12.33 -8.81 -8.13
CA LEU A 201 -12.85 -9.57 -9.27
C LEU A 201 -11.78 -10.46 -9.92
N ALA A 202 -10.52 -10.03 -9.90
CA ALA A 202 -9.38 -10.84 -10.31
C ALA A 202 -9.06 -11.98 -9.32
N GLY A 203 -9.79 -12.08 -8.20
CA GLY A 203 -9.65 -13.16 -7.23
C GLY A 203 -8.75 -12.85 -6.04
N HIS A 204 -8.23 -11.62 -5.91
CA HIS A 204 -7.51 -11.22 -4.69
C HIS A 204 -8.43 -11.35 -3.47
N ALA A 205 -7.84 -11.75 -2.35
CA ALA A 205 -8.50 -11.77 -1.06
C ALA A 205 -8.83 -10.35 -0.61
N GLU A 206 -9.95 -10.19 0.09
CA GLU A 206 -10.33 -8.95 0.74
C GLU A 206 -9.32 -8.63 1.86
N ASP A 207 -8.87 -7.37 1.92
CA ASP A 207 -7.66 -6.96 2.64
C ASP A 207 -7.75 -7.17 4.17
N HIS A 208 -8.96 -7.20 4.74
CA HIS A 208 -9.19 -7.28 6.18
C HIS A 208 -9.51 -8.69 6.66
N THR A 209 -10.13 -9.49 5.80
CA THR A 209 -10.61 -10.84 6.14
C THR A 209 -9.74 -11.95 5.57
N GLY A 210 -8.95 -11.64 4.54
CA GLY A 210 -8.11 -12.60 3.86
C GLY A 210 -8.87 -13.61 2.98
N LEU A 211 -10.16 -13.36 2.74
CA LEU A 211 -11.01 -14.24 1.95
C LEU A 211 -11.34 -13.63 0.58
N PRO A 212 -11.13 -14.36 -0.54
CA PRO A 212 -11.58 -13.93 -1.86
C PRO A 212 -13.09 -13.69 -1.91
N PHE A 213 -13.50 -12.69 -2.69
CA PHE A 213 -14.91 -12.32 -2.93
C PHE A 213 -15.72 -11.92 -1.68
N PHE A 214 -15.10 -11.75 -0.50
CA PHE A 214 -15.82 -11.44 0.74
C PHE A 214 -16.66 -10.16 0.64
N GLY A 215 -16.05 -9.07 0.16
CA GLY A 215 -16.75 -7.81 -0.08
C GLY A 215 -17.77 -7.89 -1.23
N ILE A 216 -17.47 -8.67 -2.28
CA ILE A 216 -18.39 -8.87 -3.42
C ILE A 216 -19.67 -9.59 -3.00
N TYR A 217 -19.57 -10.51 -2.05
CA TYR A 217 -20.71 -11.21 -1.45
C TYR A 217 -21.38 -10.44 -0.31
N ASP A 218 -20.85 -9.27 0.05
CA ASP A 218 -21.33 -8.46 1.18
C ASP A 218 -21.42 -9.27 2.49
N LEU A 219 -20.36 -10.02 2.82
CA LEU A 219 -20.31 -10.86 4.02
C LEU A 219 -19.89 -10.09 5.29
N TYR A 220 -19.90 -8.76 5.25
CA TYR A 220 -19.52 -7.92 6.38
C TYR A 220 -20.48 -8.10 7.56
N SER A 221 -19.95 -8.09 8.77
CA SER A 221 -20.75 -8.18 10.00
C SER A 221 -20.85 -6.80 10.67
N PRO A 222 -21.92 -6.51 11.44
CA PRO A 222 -22.08 -5.23 12.14
C PRO A 222 -20.98 -4.91 13.16
N THR A 223 -20.14 -5.89 13.52
CA THR A 223 -19.02 -5.78 14.46
C THR A 223 -17.67 -6.07 13.80
N GLY A 224 -17.63 -6.21 12.48
CA GLY A 224 -16.43 -6.48 11.69
C GLY A 224 -16.03 -5.28 10.84
N PRO A 225 -14.94 -5.40 10.06
CA PRO A 225 -14.57 -4.38 9.09
C PRO A 225 -15.67 -4.21 8.05
N VAL A 226 -15.71 -3.06 7.38
CA VAL A 226 -16.63 -2.78 6.27
C VAL A 226 -15.96 -1.91 5.23
N THR A 227 -16.18 -2.18 3.95
CA THR A 227 -15.79 -1.29 2.86
C THR A 227 -17.02 -0.92 2.05
N PHE A 228 -16.88 0.04 1.13
CA PHE A 228 -18.02 0.59 0.40
C PHE A 228 -17.72 0.67 -1.09
N GLY A 229 -18.73 0.44 -1.92
CA GLY A 229 -18.69 0.88 -3.31
C GLY A 229 -18.72 2.41 -3.42
N ARG A 230 -18.30 2.95 -4.56
CA ARG A 230 -18.23 4.40 -4.80
C ARG A 230 -19.52 5.15 -4.44
N HIS A 231 -20.66 4.62 -4.90
CA HIS A 231 -21.98 5.22 -4.67
C HIS A 231 -22.40 5.21 -3.19
N GLU A 232 -22.08 4.15 -2.47
CA GLU A 232 -22.39 4.01 -1.05
C GLU A 232 -21.54 4.96 -0.22
N LEU A 233 -20.23 5.04 -0.50
CA LEU A 233 -19.34 5.98 0.15
C LEU A 233 -19.78 7.44 -0.10
N LYS A 234 -20.17 7.77 -1.34
CA LYS A 234 -20.72 9.09 -1.68
C LYS A 234 -21.92 9.43 -0.81
N LYS A 235 -22.92 8.54 -0.75
CA LYS A 235 -24.12 8.75 0.07
C LYS A 235 -23.81 8.89 1.56
N LEU A 236 -22.82 8.14 2.04
CA LEU A 236 -22.40 8.20 3.43
C LEU A 236 -21.77 9.55 3.77
N LEU A 237 -20.90 10.06 2.89
CA LEU A 237 -20.30 11.41 3.01
C LEU A 237 -21.35 12.52 2.94
N GLU A 238 -22.29 12.44 1.98
CA GLU A 238 -23.41 13.39 1.87
C GLU A 238 -24.29 13.37 3.13
N SER A 239 -24.55 12.18 3.68
CA SER A 239 -25.32 12.02 4.92
C SER A 239 -24.60 12.56 6.15
N ALA A 240 -23.27 12.66 6.11
CA ALA A 240 -22.45 13.30 7.14
C ALA A 240 -22.38 14.83 7.00
N GLY A 241 -22.90 15.39 5.89
CA GLY A 241 -22.94 16.82 5.61
C GLY A 241 -22.00 17.30 4.50
N PHE A 242 -21.24 16.40 3.86
CA PHE A 242 -20.31 16.76 2.79
C PHE A 242 -20.97 16.67 1.41
N PHE A 243 -21.32 17.82 0.84
CA PHE A 243 -22.00 17.90 -0.47
C PHE A 243 -21.06 18.23 -1.65
N SER A 244 -19.84 18.69 -1.36
CA SER A 244 -18.82 18.98 -2.36
C SER A 244 -17.69 17.96 -2.25
N LEU A 245 -17.59 17.07 -3.24
CA LEU A 245 -16.65 15.95 -3.25
C LEU A 245 -15.76 16.01 -4.50
N GLN A 246 -14.47 15.79 -4.32
CA GLN A 246 -13.52 15.52 -5.40
C GLN A 246 -12.98 14.10 -5.26
N TRP A 247 -12.98 13.36 -6.37
CA TRP A 247 -12.56 11.96 -6.41
C TRP A 247 -11.20 11.82 -7.09
N LEU A 248 -10.29 11.18 -6.36
CA LEU A 248 -8.99 10.74 -6.83
C LEU A 248 -8.88 9.23 -6.64
N TYR A 249 -8.06 8.58 -7.47
CA TYR A 249 -7.95 7.13 -7.53
C TYR A 249 -6.49 6.71 -7.41
N PRO A 250 -6.06 6.26 -6.23
CA PRO A 250 -4.71 5.76 -6.02
C PRO A 250 -4.51 4.37 -6.61
N PHE A 251 -3.38 4.15 -7.26
CA PHE A 251 -2.95 2.87 -7.85
C PHE A 251 -1.54 2.49 -7.38
N PRO A 252 -1.29 1.20 -7.08
CA PRO A 252 -2.24 0.08 -7.16
C PRO A 252 -3.37 0.13 -6.12
N ASP A 253 -3.18 0.88 -5.04
CA ASP A 253 -4.19 1.24 -4.02
C ASP A 253 -3.67 2.42 -3.17
N TYR A 254 -4.44 2.84 -2.16
CA TYR A 254 -4.05 3.96 -1.29
C TYR A 254 -2.91 3.63 -0.32
N LYS A 255 -2.52 2.35 -0.16
CA LYS A 255 -1.56 1.97 0.87
C LYS A 255 -0.14 2.37 0.49
N LEU A 256 0.25 2.06 -0.75
CA LEU A 256 1.55 2.40 -1.35
C LEU A 256 1.34 2.90 -2.79
N PRO A 257 0.69 4.07 -2.98
CA PRO A 257 0.36 4.53 -4.30
C PRO A 257 1.60 4.93 -5.09
N LYS A 258 1.66 4.47 -6.34
CA LYS A 258 2.62 4.91 -7.36
C LYS A 258 1.97 5.83 -8.38
N ALA A 259 0.65 5.80 -8.53
CA ALA A 259 -0.07 6.78 -9.33
C ALA A 259 -1.34 7.26 -8.63
N ILE A 260 -1.71 8.51 -8.87
CA ILE A 260 -2.99 9.07 -8.46
C ILE A 260 -3.66 9.63 -9.71
N ILE A 261 -4.85 9.14 -10.04
CA ILE A 261 -5.65 9.61 -11.18
C ILE A 261 -6.77 10.49 -10.68
N SER A 262 -6.96 11.64 -11.32
CA SER A 262 -8.09 12.53 -11.04
C SER A 262 -9.31 12.07 -11.84
N GLU A 263 -10.51 12.14 -11.25
CA GLU A 263 -11.75 11.90 -12.02
C GLU A 263 -11.84 12.81 -13.25
N ARG A 264 -11.26 14.02 -13.19
CA ARG A 264 -11.22 14.96 -14.31
C ARG A 264 -10.50 14.42 -15.55
N ALA A 265 -9.70 13.36 -15.43
CA ALA A 265 -9.12 12.69 -16.59
C ALA A 265 -10.19 12.13 -17.54
N ALA A 266 -11.41 11.87 -17.03
CA ALA A 266 -12.56 11.44 -17.84
C ALA A 266 -13.03 12.48 -18.87
N GLU A 267 -12.66 13.75 -18.69
CA GLU A 267 -13.08 14.87 -19.54
C GLU A 267 -12.39 14.84 -20.91
N ASN A 268 -11.23 14.19 -21.02
CA ASN A 268 -10.44 14.12 -22.24
C ASN A 268 -10.18 12.66 -22.67
N TYR A 269 -10.94 12.21 -23.69
CA TYR A 269 -10.86 10.85 -24.22
C TYR A 269 -9.55 10.50 -24.93
N ALA A 270 -8.67 11.47 -25.19
CA ALA A 270 -7.34 11.19 -25.73
C ALA A 270 -6.41 10.54 -24.67
N ILE A 271 -6.72 10.72 -23.37
CA ILE A 271 -6.00 10.08 -22.28
C ILE A 271 -6.44 8.61 -22.20
N ARG A 272 -5.48 7.69 -22.31
CA ARG A 272 -5.71 6.26 -22.02
C ARG A 272 -5.17 5.92 -20.64
N ILE A 273 -6.04 5.98 -19.64
CA ILE A 273 -5.66 5.82 -18.24
C ILE A 273 -5.19 4.39 -17.98
N ALA A 274 -5.84 3.38 -18.58
CA ALA A 274 -5.42 1.99 -18.42
C ALA A 274 -3.99 1.76 -18.93
N ASP A 275 -3.60 2.41 -20.04
CA ASP A 275 -2.26 2.32 -20.61
C ASP A 275 -1.24 3.06 -19.72
N PHE A 276 -1.60 4.24 -19.18
CA PHE A 276 -0.79 4.97 -18.20
C PHE A 276 -0.49 4.16 -16.93
N LEU A 277 -1.38 3.22 -16.57
CA LEU A 277 -1.25 2.35 -15.40
C LEU A 277 -0.73 0.94 -15.73
N ASN A 278 -0.22 0.69 -16.95
CA ASN A 278 0.09 -0.64 -17.47
C ASN A 278 1.06 -1.47 -16.60
N SER A 279 1.97 -0.81 -15.88
CA SER A 279 2.97 -1.41 -14.99
C SER A 279 2.51 -1.51 -13.52
N LEU A 280 1.29 -1.04 -13.20
CA LEU A 280 0.77 -1.01 -11.83
C LEU A 280 -0.24 -2.13 -11.61
N PHE A 281 0.29 -3.28 -11.19
CA PHE A 281 -0.49 -4.46 -10.81
C PHE A 281 -0.97 -4.39 -9.37
N SER A 282 -2.13 -4.99 -9.11
CA SER A 282 -2.66 -5.10 -7.75
C SER A 282 -1.75 -5.97 -6.90
N ARG A 283 -1.71 -5.65 -5.60
CA ARG A 283 -0.91 -6.38 -4.62
C ARG A 283 -1.82 -7.18 -3.70
N SER A 284 -1.41 -8.41 -3.39
CA SER A 284 -1.89 -9.15 -2.22
C SER A 284 -0.97 -8.82 -1.05
N TYR A 285 -1.53 -8.29 0.03
CA TYR A 285 -0.78 -8.01 1.28
C TYR A 285 -0.77 -9.20 2.24
N LEU A 286 -1.28 -10.34 1.76
CA LEU A 286 -1.37 -11.57 2.52
C LEU A 286 -0.28 -12.55 2.06
N PRO A 287 0.16 -13.47 2.92
CA PRO A 287 1.26 -14.40 2.62
C PRO A 287 1.01 -15.24 1.36
N LYS A 288 -0.26 -15.51 1.04
CA LYS A 288 -0.64 -16.30 -0.13
C LYS A 288 -0.71 -15.43 -1.38
N LYS A 289 0.24 -15.65 -2.29
CA LYS A 289 0.20 -15.06 -3.64
C LYS A 289 -0.93 -15.72 -4.44
N ILE A 290 -1.92 -14.93 -4.83
CA ILE A 290 -3.00 -15.35 -5.73
C ILE A 290 -2.60 -14.90 -7.14
N LEU A 291 -2.66 -15.80 -8.11
CA LEU A 291 -2.53 -15.43 -9.51
C LEU A 291 -3.86 -14.78 -9.94
N PRO A 292 -3.83 -13.56 -10.49
CA PRO A 292 -5.06 -12.90 -10.93
C PRO A 292 -5.73 -13.70 -12.03
N ALA A 293 -7.06 -13.76 -12.00
CA ALA A 293 -7.88 -14.50 -12.97
C ALA A 293 -7.77 -13.96 -14.41
N PHE A 294 -7.34 -12.71 -14.57
CA PHE A 294 -7.18 -12.03 -15.85
C PHE A 294 -6.07 -10.97 -15.80
N ASP A 295 -5.59 -10.54 -16.97
CA ASP A 295 -4.68 -9.40 -17.08
C ASP A 295 -5.42 -8.10 -16.76
N GLU A 296 -5.02 -7.44 -15.67
CA GLU A 296 -5.70 -6.23 -15.19
C GLU A 296 -5.60 -5.07 -16.17
N THR A 297 -4.51 -4.91 -16.92
CA THR A 297 -4.39 -3.81 -17.89
C THR A 297 -5.40 -4.01 -19.02
N LEU A 298 -5.50 -5.22 -19.57
CA LEU A 298 -6.48 -5.54 -20.60
C LEU A 298 -7.92 -5.38 -20.09
N ALA A 299 -8.19 -5.82 -18.85
CA ALA A 299 -9.49 -5.62 -18.22
C ALA A 299 -9.81 -4.13 -18.02
N ARG A 300 -8.88 -3.33 -17.46
CA ARG A 300 -9.05 -1.89 -17.25
C ARG A 300 -9.41 -1.16 -18.54
N ARG A 301 -8.81 -1.52 -19.68
CA ARG A 301 -9.19 -0.95 -21.00
C ARG A 301 -10.65 -1.20 -21.37
N VAL A 302 -11.16 -2.39 -21.08
CA VAL A 302 -12.58 -2.71 -21.32
C VAL A 302 -13.47 -1.91 -20.38
N PHE A 303 -13.11 -1.78 -19.10
CA PHE A 303 -13.86 -1.00 -18.13
C PHE A 303 -13.85 0.49 -18.45
N GLU A 304 -12.72 1.04 -18.87
CA GLU A 304 -12.56 2.42 -19.33
C GLU A 304 -13.45 2.73 -20.53
N ARG A 305 -13.43 1.89 -21.57
CA ARG A 305 -14.31 2.05 -22.75
C ARG A 305 -15.81 2.02 -22.40
N ASN A 306 -16.17 1.30 -21.33
CA ASN A 306 -17.56 1.21 -20.86
C ASN A 306 -17.91 2.23 -19.76
N LYS A 307 -17.01 3.19 -19.47
CA LYS A 307 -17.19 4.22 -18.43
C LYS A 307 -17.35 3.66 -17.00
N LEU A 308 -16.74 2.51 -16.73
CA LEU A 308 -16.75 1.82 -15.43
C LEU A 308 -15.40 1.90 -14.70
N PHE A 309 -14.35 2.43 -15.34
CA PHE A 309 -12.98 2.39 -14.78
C PHE A 309 -12.89 2.88 -13.33
N TYR A 310 -13.49 4.03 -13.03
CA TYR A 310 -13.41 4.66 -11.71
C TYR A 310 -14.18 3.91 -10.63
N ASP A 311 -15.32 3.31 -10.96
CA ASP A 311 -16.12 2.53 -10.01
C ASP A 311 -15.43 1.23 -9.59
N PHE A 312 -14.45 0.78 -10.37
CA PHE A 312 -13.66 -0.44 -10.14
C PHE A 312 -12.18 -0.16 -9.81
N ALA A 313 -11.80 1.10 -9.56
CA ALA A 313 -10.50 1.40 -8.97
C ALA A 313 -10.36 0.67 -7.62
N ASN A 314 -9.18 0.16 -7.27
CA ASN A 314 -9.02 -0.64 -6.05
C ASN A 314 -9.22 0.13 -4.75
N SER A 315 -9.15 1.46 -4.81
CA SER A 315 -9.24 2.34 -3.66
C SER A 315 -9.70 3.72 -4.09
N PHE A 316 -10.21 4.48 -3.13
CA PHE A 316 -10.59 5.87 -3.31
C PHE A 316 -9.72 6.77 -2.46
N LEU A 317 -9.43 7.96 -2.98
CA LEU A 317 -8.96 9.12 -2.22
C LEU A 317 -9.98 10.24 -2.46
N VAL A 318 -10.81 10.54 -1.47
CA VAL A 318 -11.91 11.48 -1.57
C VAL A 318 -11.59 12.72 -0.77
N ILE A 319 -11.71 13.88 -1.40
CA ILE A 319 -11.62 15.17 -0.74
C ILE A 319 -13.04 15.67 -0.57
N ALA A 320 -13.50 15.71 0.67
CA ALA A 320 -14.84 16.10 1.05
C ALA A 320 -14.79 17.47 1.73
N TYR A 321 -15.24 18.50 1.02
CA TYR A 321 -15.22 19.88 1.51
C TYR A 321 -16.41 20.14 2.42
N ARG A 322 -16.14 20.81 3.55
CA ARG A 322 -17.20 21.23 4.47
C ARG A 322 -18.18 22.19 3.78
N ASP A 323 -17.64 23.13 3.00
CA ASP A 323 -18.38 24.18 2.29
C ASP A 323 -17.97 24.24 0.81
N PHE A 324 -18.78 24.86 -0.06
CA PHE A 324 -18.49 24.96 -1.51
C PHE A 324 -17.29 25.87 -1.85
N GLN A 325 -16.93 26.78 -0.95
CA GLN A 325 -15.73 27.61 -1.05
C GLN A 325 -14.78 27.16 0.06
N GLY A 326 -13.58 26.72 -0.29
CA GLY A 326 -12.64 26.15 0.67
C GLY A 326 -11.26 25.92 0.10
N LEU A 327 -10.44 25.21 0.88
CA LEU A 327 -9.08 24.81 0.52
C LEU A 327 -8.99 24.32 -0.93
N GLN A 328 -7.91 24.67 -1.63
CA GLN A 328 -7.65 24.14 -2.96
C GLN A 328 -6.58 23.07 -2.84
N LEU A 329 -7.04 21.82 -2.69
CA LEU A 329 -6.15 20.67 -2.46
C LEU A 329 -5.76 19.95 -3.75
N THR A 330 -6.40 20.29 -4.88
CA THR A 330 -6.09 19.72 -6.19
C THR A 330 -5.83 20.80 -7.22
N GLY A 331 -4.74 20.65 -7.98
CA GLY A 331 -4.49 21.43 -9.19
C GLY A 331 -5.25 20.87 -10.40
N ASP A 332 -5.04 21.48 -11.56
CA ASP A 332 -5.63 21.01 -12.83
C ASP A 332 -4.77 19.96 -13.55
N TRP A 333 -4.41 18.92 -12.81
CA TRP A 333 -3.72 17.75 -13.36
C TRP A 333 -4.70 16.58 -13.50
N LYS A 334 -4.45 15.71 -14.49
CA LYS A 334 -5.29 14.55 -14.80
C LYS A 334 -4.75 13.25 -14.19
N GLY A 335 -3.43 13.13 -14.09
CA GLY A 335 -2.78 12.03 -13.38
C GLY A 335 -1.39 12.39 -12.87
N LYS A 336 -0.97 11.77 -11.79
CA LYS A 336 0.40 11.82 -11.27
C LYS A 336 0.96 10.42 -11.15
N TYR A 337 2.22 10.22 -11.53
CA TYR A 337 2.97 8.99 -11.34
C TYR A 337 4.25 9.30 -10.56
N PHE A 338 4.53 8.52 -9.53
CA PHE A 338 5.63 8.73 -8.60
C PHE A 338 6.66 7.61 -8.74
N SER A 339 7.90 8.02 -9.00
CA SER A 339 9.06 7.13 -8.98
C SER A 339 9.87 7.45 -7.74
N THR A 340 9.37 7.04 -6.57
CA THR A 340 9.94 7.32 -5.24
C THR A 340 10.69 6.15 -4.63
N ASN A 341 10.47 4.94 -5.14
CA ASN A 341 11.24 3.75 -4.75
C ASN A 341 12.65 3.72 -5.36
N ARG A 342 13.35 4.85 -5.38
CA ARG A 342 14.74 5.01 -5.82
C ARG A 342 15.45 6.00 -4.90
N ARG A 343 16.76 6.20 -5.07
CA ARG A 343 17.49 7.19 -4.24
C ARG A 343 16.84 8.56 -4.40
N ARG A 344 16.82 9.34 -3.31
CA ARG A 344 16.12 10.66 -3.27
C ARG A 344 16.49 11.56 -4.42
N LEU A 345 17.79 11.57 -4.75
CA LEU A 345 18.33 12.43 -5.79
C LEU A 345 17.76 12.12 -7.16
N TYR A 346 17.28 10.89 -7.39
CA TYR A 346 16.60 10.50 -8.62
C TYR A 346 15.07 10.52 -8.49
N SER A 347 14.47 10.66 -7.31
CA SER A 347 13.01 10.57 -7.15
C SER A 347 12.27 11.69 -7.90
N VAL A 348 11.29 11.31 -8.74
CA VAL A 348 10.47 12.27 -9.52
C VAL A 348 8.99 12.00 -9.40
N VAL A 349 8.20 13.04 -9.67
CA VAL A 349 6.79 12.96 -9.99
C VAL A 349 6.61 13.33 -11.46
N THR A 350 5.88 12.49 -12.19
CA THR A 350 5.43 12.72 -13.56
C THR A 350 3.97 13.17 -13.50
N THR A 351 3.68 14.38 -13.97
CA THR A 351 2.33 14.97 -13.95
C THR A 351 1.80 15.06 -15.37
N LEU A 352 0.64 14.43 -15.62
CA LEU A 352 -0.14 14.58 -16.83
C LEU A 352 -1.08 15.78 -16.67
N ASN A 353 -0.88 16.81 -17.49
CA ASN A 353 -1.69 18.01 -17.53
C ASN A 353 -2.52 18.06 -18.81
N ASP A 354 -3.61 18.82 -18.76
CA ASP A 354 -4.43 19.14 -19.92
C ASP A 354 -4.65 20.64 -19.93
N GLN A 355 -4.08 21.33 -20.92
CA GLN A 355 -4.28 22.77 -21.13
C GLN A 355 -4.98 22.97 -22.47
N ASP A 356 -6.26 23.32 -22.42
CA ASP A 356 -7.11 23.56 -23.61
C ASP A 356 -7.12 22.38 -24.61
N GLY A 357 -7.10 21.14 -24.11
CA GLY A 357 -7.09 19.92 -24.93
C GLY A 357 -5.71 19.47 -25.37
N LYS A 358 -4.65 20.25 -25.09
CA LYS A 358 -3.26 19.85 -25.30
C LYS A 358 -2.74 19.13 -24.06
N LEU A 359 -2.53 17.83 -24.22
CA LEU A 359 -1.96 16.98 -23.17
C LEU A 359 -0.44 17.13 -23.13
N THR A 360 0.09 17.44 -21.94
CA THR A 360 1.53 17.48 -21.67
C THR A 360 1.89 16.63 -20.47
N VAL A 361 3.10 16.10 -20.48
CA VAL A 361 3.66 15.33 -19.37
C VAL A 361 4.88 16.09 -18.85
N LYS A 362 4.86 16.44 -17.57
CA LYS A 362 5.94 17.17 -16.90
C LYS A 362 6.56 16.32 -15.80
N LYS A 363 7.88 16.17 -15.82
CA LYS A 363 8.65 15.51 -14.74
C LYS A 363 9.31 16.52 -13.83
N GLU A 364 9.16 16.33 -12.52
CA GLU A 364 9.74 17.21 -11.49
C GLU A 364 10.37 16.38 -10.37
N LYS A 365 11.46 16.86 -9.77
CA LYS A 365 12.05 16.22 -8.60
C LYS A 365 11.05 16.22 -7.44
N VAL A 366 11.01 15.13 -6.70
CA VAL A 366 10.28 15.06 -5.42
C VAL A 366 11.03 15.81 -4.32
N TYR A 367 12.37 15.75 -4.34
CA TYR A 367 13.23 16.35 -3.32
C TYR A 367 14.23 17.33 -3.96
N ASN A 368 13.93 18.64 -3.90
CA ASN A 368 14.72 19.68 -4.57
C ASN A 368 16.13 19.89 -3.98
N SER A 369 16.35 19.55 -2.71
CA SER A 369 17.60 19.78 -2.00
C SER A 369 18.71 18.74 -2.27
N PHE A 370 18.44 17.72 -3.10
CA PHE A 370 19.35 16.59 -3.33
C PHE A 370 19.69 16.46 -4.83
N ALA A 371 20.20 17.52 -5.46
CA ALA A 371 20.69 17.43 -6.84
C ALA A 371 21.96 16.55 -6.92
N ALA A 372 22.10 15.78 -8.00
CA ALA A 372 23.28 14.96 -8.25
C ALA A 372 24.51 15.83 -8.53
N ASP A 373 25.68 15.42 -8.06
CA ASP A 373 26.94 15.87 -8.66
C ASP A 373 27.21 14.99 -9.89
N ASP A 374 27.00 15.56 -11.08
CA ASP A 374 26.96 14.81 -12.35
C ASP A 374 28.33 14.29 -12.81
N SER A 375 29.45 14.68 -12.18
CA SER A 375 30.79 14.45 -12.75
C SER A 375 31.31 13.01 -12.68
N GLU A 376 30.80 12.17 -11.79
CA GLU A 376 31.26 10.78 -11.60
C GLU A 376 30.16 9.71 -11.80
N SER A 377 28.92 10.12 -12.05
CA SER A 377 27.82 9.16 -12.22
C SER A 377 27.88 8.43 -13.57
N VAL A 378 27.54 7.14 -13.55
CA VAL A 378 27.45 6.30 -14.76
C VAL A 378 26.18 6.55 -15.56
N ILE A 379 25.22 7.24 -14.94
CA ILE A 379 23.91 7.53 -15.50
C ILE A 379 23.43 8.90 -15.01
N ARG A 380 22.83 9.65 -15.93
CA ARG A 380 22.32 11.00 -15.69
C ARG A 380 20.83 11.03 -15.93
N GLN A 381 20.11 11.72 -15.05
CA GLN A 381 18.68 11.92 -15.20
C GLN A 381 18.37 13.22 -15.95
N ARG A 382 17.60 13.12 -17.03
CA ARG A 382 17.03 14.21 -17.82
C ARG A 382 15.57 14.39 -17.43
N LEU A 383 15.21 15.60 -17.01
CA LEU A 383 13.83 15.97 -16.71
C LEU A 383 13.32 16.86 -17.82
N ASN A 384 12.35 16.37 -18.58
CA ASN A 384 11.76 17.08 -19.71
C ASN A 384 10.27 17.33 -19.47
N GLU A 385 9.76 18.36 -20.12
CA GLU A 385 8.33 18.49 -20.41
C GLU A 385 8.11 18.04 -21.84
N GLU A 386 7.23 17.07 -22.03
CA GLU A 386 6.98 16.41 -23.31
C GLU A 386 5.50 16.50 -23.68
N VAL A 387 5.21 16.43 -24.98
CA VAL A 387 3.84 16.30 -25.47
C VAL A 387 3.38 14.87 -25.23
N TYR A 388 2.18 14.68 -24.71
CA TYR A 388 1.59 13.35 -24.62
C TYR A 388 1.18 12.89 -26.03
N TYR A 389 1.68 11.74 -26.46
CA TYR A 389 1.33 11.17 -27.76
C TYR A 389 0.03 10.36 -27.64
N PRO A 390 -1.05 10.72 -28.36
CA PRO A 390 -2.21 9.85 -28.45
C PRO A 390 -1.86 8.58 -29.24
N GLY A 391 -2.24 7.42 -28.72
CA GLY A 391 -1.98 6.14 -29.36
C GLY A 391 -2.21 4.96 -28.42
N GLU A 392 -1.70 3.79 -28.79
CA GLU A 392 -1.69 2.59 -27.95
C GLU A 392 -0.29 2.35 -27.41
N LEU A 393 -0.18 2.09 -26.10
CA LEU A 393 1.10 1.68 -25.52
C LEU A 393 1.55 0.35 -26.14
N TYR A 394 2.79 0.29 -26.62
CA TYR A 394 3.27 -0.82 -27.44
C TYR A 394 3.27 -2.17 -26.73
N THR A 395 3.49 -2.19 -25.42
CA THR A 395 3.43 -3.41 -24.59
C THR A 395 2.01 -3.94 -24.40
N VAL A 396 0.97 -3.14 -24.63
CA VAL A 396 -0.40 -3.65 -24.58
C VAL A 396 -0.68 -4.60 -25.74
N ARG A 397 -0.03 -4.41 -26.89
CA ARG A 397 -0.08 -5.37 -28.01
C ARG A 397 0.51 -6.72 -27.62
N LEU A 398 1.64 -6.73 -26.92
CA LEU A 398 2.23 -7.96 -26.36
C LEU A 398 1.26 -8.67 -25.42
N LYS A 399 0.64 -7.93 -24.49
CA LYS A 399 -0.37 -8.48 -23.57
C LYS A 399 -1.55 -9.11 -24.33
N LYS A 400 -2.05 -8.46 -25.39
CA LYS A 400 -3.12 -9.00 -26.23
C LYS A 400 -2.69 -10.27 -26.98
N LEU A 401 -1.48 -10.29 -27.54
CA LEU A 401 -0.93 -11.46 -28.22
C LEU A 401 -0.86 -12.63 -27.25
N LEU A 402 -0.23 -12.45 -26.08
CA LEU A 402 -0.14 -13.50 -25.06
C LEU A 402 -1.52 -13.90 -24.50
N ALA A 403 -2.46 -12.97 -24.40
CA ALA A 403 -3.81 -13.29 -23.98
C ALA A 403 -4.56 -14.19 -24.99
N SER A 404 -4.20 -14.15 -26.27
CA SER A 404 -4.79 -14.93 -27.35
C SER A 404 -4.48 -16.43 -27.24
N PRO A 405 -5.46 -17.33 -27.44
CA PRO A 405 -5.22 -18.78 -27.44
C PRO A 405 -4.39 -19.25 -28.65
N HIS A 406 -4.22 -18.41 -29.67
CA HIS A 406 -3.51 -18.72 -30.90
C HIS A 406 -2.11 -18.11 -30.97
N CYS A 407 -1.62 -17.50 -29.87
CA CYS A 407 -0.30 -16.88 -29.83
C CYS A 407 0.78 -17.86 -30.30
N THR A 408 1.57 -17.48 -31.30
CA THR A 408 2.77 -18.23 -31.71
C THR A 408 4.04 -17.46 -31.43
N ILE A 409 5.19 -18.15 -31.48
CA ILE A 409 6.49 -17.51 -31.29
C ILE A 409 6.81 -16.55 -32.43
N GLU A 410 6.35 -16.84 -33.66
CA GLU A 410 6.50 -15.98 -34.83
C GLU A 410 5.72 -14.67 -34.70
N GLU A 411 4.56 -14.68 -34.04
CA GLU A 411 3.82 -13.45 -33.74
C GLU A 411 4.57 -12.58 -32.73
N LEU A 412 5.20 -13.20 -31.73
CA LEU A 412 6.06 -12.48 -30.77
C LEU A 412 7.31 -11.91 -31.46
N ILE A 413 7.95 -12.66 -32.35
CA ILE A 413 9.08 -12.17 -33.17
C ILE A 413 8.61 -10.99 -34.04
N THR A 414 7.45 -11.11 -34.69
CA THR A 414 6.87 -10.03 -35.51
C THR A 414 6.59 -8.79 -34.68
N TRP A 415 6.13 -8.96 -33.43
CA TRP A 415 6.00 -7.86 -32.48
C TRP A 415 7.35 -7.27 -32.08
N CYS A 416 8.43 -8.05 -31.93
CA CYS A 416 9.74 -7.49 -31.58
C CYS A 416 10.36 -6.66 -32.71
N ARG A 417 10.15 -7.04 -33.98
CA ARG A 417 10.88 -6.48 -35.15
C ARG A 417 10.87 -4.94 -35.25
N PRO A 418 9.72 -4.24 -35.15
CA PRO A 418 9.71 -2.78 -35.31
C PRO A 418 10.54 -2.06 -34.23
N TRP A 419 10.48 -2.52 -32.99
CA TRP A 419 11.30 -1.97 -31.92
C TRP A 419 12.79 -2.28 -32.09
N ILE A 420 13.14 -3.51 -32.49
CA ILE A 420 14.54 -3.86 -32.78
C ILE A 420 15.10 -3.03 -33.94
N ALA A 421 14.28 -2.65 -34.93
CA ALA A 421 14.69 -1.74 -35.99
C ALA A 421 15.06 -0.35 -35.43
N LEU A 422 14.26 0.20 -34.51
CA LEU A 422 14.58 1.47 -33.84
C LEU A 422 15.91 1.41 -33.07
N LEU A 423 16.20 0.28 -32.41
CA LEU A 423 17.50 0.07 -31.77
C LEU A 423 18.63 0.05 -32.80
N LYS A 424 18.47 -0.70 -33.91
CA LYS A 424 19.48 -0.77 -34.99
C LYS A 424 19.75 0.59 -35.63
N ASP A 425 18.71 1.41 -35.81
CA ASP A 425 18.83 2.77 -36.34
C ASP A 425 19.56 3.73 -35.38
N SER A 426 19.67 3.36 -34.11
CA SER A 426 20.36 4.14 -33.08
C SER A 426 21.82 3.73 -32.86
N ILE A 427 22.36 2.82 -33.67
CA ILE A 427 23.77 2.38 -33.61
C ILE A 427 24.69 3.54 -34.01
N THR A 428 25.62 3.88 -33.12
CA THR A 428 26.69 4.87 -33.37
C THR A 428 27.99 4.20 -33.79
N GLU A 429 28.28 3.02 -33.24
CA GLU A 429 29.50 2.26 -33.51
C GLU A 429 29.13 0.82 -33.86
N LYS A 430 29.21 0.49 -35.15
CA LYS A 430 28.85 -0.84 -35.65
C LYS A 430 29.99 -1.82 -35.44
N ASN A 431 29.69 -2.94 -34.80
CA ASN A 431 30.62 -4.08 -34.72
C ASN A 431 30.54 -4.89 -36.02
N SER A 432 31.70 -5.14 -36.65
CA SER A 432 31.79 -5.85 -37.94
C SER A 432 31.55 -7.34 -37.84
N ASP A 433 31.85 -7.94 -36.68
CA ASP A 433 31.84 -9.39 -36.49
C ASP A 433 30.45 -9.86 -36.05
N ASN A 434 29.82 -9.13 -35.13
CA ASN A 434 28.46 -9.41 -34.68
C ASN A 434 27.71 -8.10 -34.39
N VAL A 435 26.61 -7.86 -35.11
CA VAL A 435 25.78 -6.66 -34.95
C VAL A 435 25.29 -6.47 -33.51
N VAL A 436 25.12 -7.56 -32.75
CA VAL A 436 24.61 -7.52 -31.38
C VAL A 436 25.55 -6.83 -30.38
N ASP A 437 26.84 -6.77 -30.72
CA ASP A 437 27.89 -6.12 -29.95
C ASP A 437 28.12 -4.66 -30.40
N SER A 438 27.30 -4.14 -31.30
CA SER A 438 27.34 -2.73 -31.70
C SER A 438 26.92 -1.82 -30.56
N LEU A 439 27.48 -0.62 -30.50
CA LEU A 439 27.14 0.36 -29.48
C LEU A 439 26.06 1.32 -29.97
N LEU A 440 25.11 1.60 -29.10
CA LEU A 440 24.02 2.54 -29.30
C LEU A 440 24.37 3.93 -28.80
N ARG A 441 23.59 4.92 -29.20
CA ARG A 441 23.64 6.27 -28.62
C ARG A 441 23.39 6.22 -27.10
N SER A 442 24.06 7.09 -26.35
CA SER A 442 24.06 7.11 -24.87
C SER A 442 22.68 7.33 -24.22
N ASP A 443 21.73 7.91 -24.95
CA ASP A 443 20.35 8.20 -24.53
C ASP A 443 19.35 7.11 -24.97
N CYS A 444 19.82 5.93 -25.37
CA CYS A 444 18.97 4.79 -25.74
C CYS A 444 18.58 3.89 -24.57
N PHE A 445 18.97 4.23 -23.33
CA PHE A 445 18.70 3.37 -22.16
C PHE A 445 17.20 3.13 -21.93
N ASP A 446 16.39 4.14 -22.22
CA ASP A 446 14.93 4.11 -22.12
C ASP A 446 14.24 3.74 -23.43
N LEU A 447 14.98 3.39 -24.49
CA LEU A 447 14.41 2.96 -25.77
C LEU A 447 13.93 1.50 -25.68
N VAL A 448 12.99 1.25 -24.77
CA VAL A 448 12.40 -0.05 -24.43
C VAL A 448 10.92 -0.08 -24.80
N PRO A 449 10.30 -1.27 -24.98
CA PRO A 449 8.90 -1.37 -25.41
C PRO A 449 7.89 -0.64 -24.51
N HIS A 450 8.15 -0.54 -23.20
CA HIS A 450 7.28 0.19 -22.25
C HIS A 450 7.27 1.70 -22.45
N ASN A 451 8.25 2.23 -23.19
CA ASN A 451 8.43 3.65 -23.46
C ASN A 451 8.16 3.95 -24.95
N LEU A 452 7.32 3.13 -25.61
CA LEU A 452 6.88 3.32 -26.98
C LEU A 452 5.36 3.43 -27.08
N ILE A 453 4.89 4.45 -27.79
CA ILE A 453 3.49 4.57 -28.21
C ILE A 453 3.40 4.29 -29.70
N GLU A 454 2.52 3.37 -30.07
CA GLU A 454 2.09 3.18 -31.45
C GLU A 454 0.98 4.20 -31.72
N THR A 455 1.30 5.22 -32.51
CA THR A 455 0.33 6.26 -32.91
C THR A 455 -0.76 5.69 -33.80
N ASP A 456 -1.87 6.40 -33.97
CA ASP A 456 -2.96 5.97 -34.87
C ASP A 456 -2.51 5.85 -36.34
N GLN A 457 -1.35 6.42 -36.71
CA GLN A 457 -0.72 6.29 -38.03
C GLN A 457 0.18 5.05 -38.16
N GLY A 458 0.33 4.26 -37.10
CA GLY A 458 1.21 3.09 -37.05
C GLY A 458 2.69 3.41 -36.83
N GLU A 459 3.03 4.67 -36.51
CA GLU A 459 4.40 5.06 -36.15
C GLU A 459 4.67 4.77 -34.68
N LEU A 460 5.83 4.17 -34.38
CA LEU A 460 6.33 4.02 -33.01
C LEU A 460 7.07 5.28 -32.56
N LYS A 461 6.52 5.95 -31.55
CA LYS A 461 7.13 7.13 -30.92
C LYS A 461 7.72 6.78 -29.56
N PRO A 462 9.02 6.97 -29.34
CA PRO A 462 9.59 6.92 -28.00
C PRO A 462 9.12 8.09 -27.16
N PHE A 463 8.87 7.83 -25.88
CA PHE A 463 8.57 8.80 -24.85
C PHE A 463 9.34 8.44 -23.57
N ASP A 464 9.32 9.30 -22.56
CA ASP A 464 9.92 8.98 -21.26
C ASP A 464 11.44 8.77 -21.31
N ASN A 465 12.16 9.52 -22.15
CA ASN A 465 13.63 9.45 -22.24
C ASN A 465 14.28 10.17 -21.05
N GLU A 466 14.24 9.52 -19.89
CA GLU A 466 14.68 10.04 -18.60
C GLU A 466 16.18 9.84 -18.37
N TRP A 467 16.79 8.84 -18.97
CA TRP A 467 18.13 8.40 -18.60
C TRP A 467 19.12 8.48 -19.75
N GLU A 468 20.26 9.08 -19.46
CA GLU A 468 21.42 9.11 -20.35
C GLU A 468 22.61 8.45 -19.65
N LEU A 469 23.25 7.50 -20.31
CA LEU A 469 24.44 6.84 -19.80
C LEU A 469 25.70 7.67 -20.09
N SER A 470 26.72 7.57 -19.24
CA SER A 470 28.03 8.19 -19.51
C SER A 470 28.86 7.45 -20.57
N PHE A 471 28.33 6.36 -21.11
CA PHE A 471 28.94 5.52 -22.14
C PHE A 471 27.87 5.08 -23.16
N ASN A 472 28.32 4.67 -24.36
CA ASN A 472 27.44 4.09 -25.38
C ASN A 472 27.10 2.64 -24.99
N PRO A 473 25.83 2.30 -24.71
CA PRO A 473 25.48 0.95 -24.28
C PRO A 473 25.51 -0.05 -25.45
N PRO A 474 25.90 -1.31 -25.23
CA PRO A 474 25.80 -2.33 -26.26
C PRO A 474 24.35 -2.69 -26.59
N LEU A 475 24.07 -2.96 -27.86
CA LEU A 475 22.74 -3.32 -28.38
C LEU A 475 22.12 -4.50 -27.63
N PHE A 476 22.89 -5.55 -27.37
CA PHE A 476 22.40 -6.75 -26.68
C PHE A 476 21.78 -6.41 -25.31
N TRP A 477 22.35 -5.44 -24.58
CA TRP A 477 21.90 -5.11 -23.23
C TRP A 477 20.55 -4.43 -23.26
N ILE A 478 20.36 -3.41 -24.11
CA ILE A 478 19.08 -2.70 -24.23
C ILE A 478 17.98 -3.63 -24.79
N ALA A 479 18.34 -4.52 -25.72
CA ALA A 479 17.41 -5.52 -26.23
C ALA A 479 16.97 -6.54 -25.16
N VAL A 480 17.90 -7.02 -24.32
CA VAL A 480 17.57 -7.93 -23.21
C VAL A 480 16.72 -7.20 -22.16
N ARG A 481 17.12 -5.98 -21.78
CA ARG A 481 16.38 -5.11 -20.86
C ARG A 481 14.93 -4.91 -21.29
N GLY A 482 14.72 -4.49 -22.55
CA GLY A 482 13.39 -4.19 -23.06
C GLY A 482 12.47 -5.41 -23.08
N LEU A 483 12.98 -6.59 -23.45
CA LEU A 483 12.18 -7.82 -23.44
C LEU A 483 11.90 -8.32 -22.02
N LEU A 484 12.87 -8.27 -21.11
CA LEU A 484 12.67 -8.65 -19.71
C LEU A 484 11.55 -7.84 -19.07
N GLN A 485 11.60 -6.51 -19.20
CA GLN A 485 10.57 -5.65 -18.66
C GLN A 485 9.21 -5.90 -19.32
N ALA A 486 9.17 -6.06 -20.65
CA ALA A 486 7.91 -6.28 -21.38
C ALA A 486 7.21 -7.59 -20.96
N LEU A 487 7.98 -8.65 -20.70
CA LEU A 487 7.46 -9.97 -20.33
C LEU A 487 7.08 -10.07 -18.84
N GLU A 488 7.75 -9.33 -17.94
CA GLU A 488 7.50 -9.35 -16.50
C GLU A 488 6.03 -9.11 -16.12
N GLY A 489 5.36 -8.21 -16.84
CA GLY A 489 3.98 -7.82 -16.57
C GLY A 489 2.92 -8.68 -17.27
N CYS A 490 3.29 -9.78 -17.92
CA CYS A 490 2.38 -10.59 -18.71
C CYS A 490 1.94 -11.85 -17.96
N ALA A 491 0.66 -12.23 -18.10
CA ALA A 491 0.16 -13.47 -17.53
C ALA A 491 0.86 -14.69 -18.17
N GLU A 492 1.27 -15.66 -17.34
CA GLU A 492 1.88 -16.90 -17.81
C GLU A 492 0.92 -17.65 -18.77
N ARG A 493 1.49 -18.13 -19.87
CA ARG A 493 0.77 -18.83 -20.94
C ARG A 493 1.52 -20.07 -21.37
N LYS A 494 0.78 -21.02 -21.93
CA LYS A 494 1.35 -22.30 -22.38
C LYS A 494 2.55 -22.12 -23.31
N LEU A 495 2.45 -21.18 -24.26
CA LEU A 495 3.55 -20.84 -25.18
C LEU A 495 4.83 -20.45 -24.43
N LEU A 496 4.71 -19.63 -23.39
CA LEU A 496 5.86 -19.21 -22.59
C LEU A 496 6.40 -20.37 -21.75
N SER A 497 5.53 -21.25 -21.24
CA SER A 497 5.95 -22.38 -20.41
C SER A 497 6.79 -23.44 -21.12
N ASP A 498 6.80 -23.43 -22.46
CA ASP A 498 7.64 -24.31 -23.27
C ASP A 498 9.11 -23.85 -23.33
N TYR A 499 9.41 -22.63 -22.85
CA TYR A 499 10.75 -22.03 -22.85
C TYR A 499 11.23 -21.69 -21.43
N SER A 500 12.55 -21.73 -21.24
CA SER A 500 13.18 -20.97 -20.15
C SER A 500 13.19 -19.47 -20.51
N TYR A 501 13.29 -18.58 -19.51
CA TYR A 501 13.41 -17.14 -19.78
C TYR A 501 14.61 -16.82 -20.70
N PRO A 502 15.83 -17.32 -20.43
CA PRO A 502 16.98 -17.14 -21.32
C PRO A 502 16.77 -17.63 -22.74
N ASP A 503 16.20 -18.83 -22.91
CA ASP A 503 16.02 -19.43 -24.24
C ASP A 503 14.97 -18.68 -25.05
N LEU A 504 13.90 -18.20 -24.40
CA LEU A 504 12.90 -17.36 -25.04
C LEU A 504 13.53 -16.06 -25.56
N LEU A 505 14.31 -15.36 -24.73
CA LEU A 505 14.99 -14.12 -25.13
C LEU A 505 15.92 -14.34 -26.32
N ILE A 506 16.76 -15.37 -26.26
CA ILE A 506 17.67 -15.73 -27.35
C ILE A 506 16.87 -16.05 -28.63
N HIS A 507 15.78 -16.81 -28.50
CA HIS A 507 14.98 -17.21 -29.66
C HIS A 507 14.26 -16.01 -30.31
N LEU A 508 13.66 -15.12 -29.52
CA LEU A 508 13.00 -13.92 -30.00
C LEU A 508 13.98 -12.98 -30.73
N LEU A 509 15.15 -12.75 -30.12
CA LEU A 509 16.18 -11.88 -30.69
C LEU A 509 16.84 -12.49 -31.93
N LYS A 510 17.08 -13.81 -31.94
CA LYS A 510 17.54 -14.51 -33.14
C LYS A 510 16.55 -14.36 -34.29
N GLY A 511 15.25 -14.45 -33.99
CA GLY A 511 14.19 -14.18 -34.95
C GLY A 511 14.22 -12.76 -35.53
N CYS A 512 14.82 -11.79 -34.82
CA CYS A 512 15.00 -10.40 -35.23
C CYS A 512 16.41 -10.11 -35.81
N ASP A 513 17.12 -11.16 -36.24
CA ASP A 513 18.47 -11.10 -36.81
C ASP A 513 19.50 -10.55 -35.81
N LEU A 514 19.33 -10.86 -34.53
CA LEU A 514 20.27 -10.58 -33.44
C LEU A 514 20.69 -11.90 -32.78
N GLU A 515 21.89 -12.38 -33.06
CA GLU A 515 22.39 -13.64 -32.50
C GLU A 515 23.08 -13.41 -31.15
N LEU A 516 22.36 -13.72 -30.07
CA LEU A 516 22.88 -13.69 -28.70
C LEU A 516 23.25 -15.09 -28.23
N ASN A 517 24.08 -15.13 -27.19
CA ASN A 517 24.45 -16.33 -26.47
C ASN A 517 24.37 -16.08 -24.95
N GLN A 518 24.60 -17.10 -24.15
CA GLN A 518 24.55 -17.03 -22.69
C GLN A 518 25.53 -16.02 -22.09
N THR A 519 26.66 -15.74 -22.73
CA THR A 519 27.63 -14.72 -22.28
C THR A 519 27.03 -13.32 -22.35
N HIS A 520 26.33 -12.99 -23.43
CA HIS A 520 25.65 -11.69 -23.57
C HIS A 520 24.58 -11.49 -22.48
N LEU A 521 23.80 -12.54 -22.18
CA LEU A 521 22.80 -12.45 -21.11
C LEU A 521 23.45 -12.15 -19.76
N ARG A 522 24.53 -12.85 -19.40
CA ARG A 522 25.28 -12.59 -18.17
C ARG A 522 25.87 -11.18 -18.10
N GLN A 523 26.40 -10.68 -19.21
CA GLN A 523 26.90 -9.30 -19.29
C GLN A 523 25.78 -8.27 -19.13
N ALA A 524 24.60 -8.52 -19.72
CA ALA A 524 23.44 -7.65 -19.55
C ALA A 524 23.02 -7.55 -18.08
N VAL A 525 23.07 -8.65 -17.32
CA VAL A 525 22.83 -8.61 -15.86
C VAL A 525 23.81 -7.71 -15.15
N ILE A 526 25.11 -7.89 -15.38
CA ILE A 526 26.16 -7.11 -14.70
C ILE A 526 25.98 -5.61 -14.97
N LEU A 527 25.64 -5.24 -16.21
CA LEU A 527 25.37 -3.85 -16.59
C LEU A 527 24.09 -3.33 -15.92
N GLU A 528 23.03 -4.12 -15.89
CA GLU A 528 21.76 -3.78 -15.26
C GLU A 528 21.91 -3.57 -13.74
N GLU A 529 22.62 -4.48 -13.06
CA GLU A 529 22.93 -4.39 -11.63
C GLU A 529 23.67 -3.09 -11.28
N ARG A 530 24.63 -2.69 -12.13
CA ARG A 530 25.38 -1.45 -11.94
C ARG A 530 24.44 -0.24 -11.95
N ILE A 531 23.48 -0.19 -12.87
CA ILE A 531 22.51 0.91 -12.95
C ILE A 531 21.50 0.86 -11.82
N ILE A 532 20.97 -0.31 -11.48
CA ILE A 532 20.04 -0.47 -10.35
C ILE A 532 20.71 -0.03 -9.05
N LYS A 533 21.96 -0.43 -8.80
CA LYS A 533 22.73 0.00 -7.62
C LYS A 533 22.87 1.52 -7.56
N GLU A 534 23.15 2.16 -8.70
CA GLU A 534 23.30 3.62 -8.78
C GLU A 534 21.97 4.34 -8.53
N VAL A 535 20.88 3.91 -9.18
CA VAL A 535 19.57 4.59 -9.16
C VAL A 535 18.77 4.27 -7.91
N VAL A 536 18.73 3.00 -7.50
CA VAL A 536 17.84 2.49 -6.44
C VAL A 536 18.56 2.35 -5.09
N GLY A 537 19.87 2.07 -5.11
CA GLY A 537 20.71 1.79 -3.94
C GLY A 537 21.03 0.29 -3.77
N GLU A 538 21.66 -0.09 -2.65
CA GLU A 538 22.18 -1.44 -2.40
C GLU A 538 21.13 -2.53 -2.05
N ALA A 539 19.82 -2.28 -2.21
CA ALA A 539 18.76 -3.17 -1.70
C ALA A 539 17.97 -3.93 -2.78
N GLN A 540 17.81 -5.25 -2.56
CA GLN A 540 16.88 -6.27 -3.12
C GLN A 540 16.71 -6.47 -4.64
N ASP A 541 16.75 -5.44 -5.50
CA ASP A 541 16.45 -5.59 -6.94
C ASP A 541 17.55 -6.31 -7.73
N ILE A 542 18.78 -6.37 -7.21
CA ILE A 542 19.91 -7.11 -7.82
C ILE A 542 19.64 -8.63 -7.86
N GLU A 543 18.98 -9.16 -6.83
CA GLU A 543 18.62 -10.58 -6.79
C GLU A 543 17.46 -10.88 -7.75
N TYR A 544 16.69 -9.88 -8.16
CA TYR A 544 15.54 -10.06 -9.06
C TYR A 544 15.95 -10.39 -10.49
N VAL A 545 16.85 -9.60 -11.09
CA VAL A 545 17.35 -9.82 -12.46
C VAL A 545 18.03 -11.18 -12.57
N ASN A 546 18.85 -11.53 -11.57
CA ASN A 546 19.46 -12.84 -11.46
C ASN A 546 18.43 -13.98 -11.33
N ARG A 547 17.40 -13.82 -10.50
CA ARG A 547 16.34 -14.83 -10.36
C ARG A 547 15.56 -15.04 -11.66
N LEU A 548 15.24 -13.96 -12.38
CA LEU A 548 14.54 -14.04 -13.67
C LEU A 548 15.34 -14.82 -14.72
N LEU A 549 16.65 -14.58 -14.81
CA LEU A 549 17.51 -15.24 -15.81
C LEU A 549 17.97 -16.63 -15.39
N ASN A 550 17.92 -16.96 -14.10
CA ASN A 550 18.19 -18.31 -13.62
C ASN A 550 16.93 -19.19 -13.53
N ARG A 551 15.76 -18.69 -13.96
CA ARG A 551 14.54 -19.50 -14.03
C ARG A 551 14.61 -20.54 -15.14
N GLU A 552 14.70 -21.80 -14.74
CA GLU A 552 14.73 -22.95 -15.66
C GLU A 552 13.45 -23.08 -16.51
N ARG A 553 12.30 -22.55 -16.05
CA ARG A 553 11.04 -22.51 -16.81
C ARG A 553 10.23 -21.23 -16.54
N ILE A 554 9.55 -20.72 -17.56
CA ILE A 554 8.53 -19.68 -17.40
C ILE A 554 7.25 -20.35 -16.89
N GLY A 555 7.19 -20.66 -15.60
CA GLY A 555 6.04 -21.35 -15.04
C GLY A 555 6.13 -21.59 -13.54
N GLY A 556 5.00 -21.40 -12.85
CA GLY A 556 4.87 -21.55 -11.40
C GLY A 556 5.09 -22.94 -10.78
N ALA A 557 5.98 -23.78 -11.30
CA ALA A 557 6.46 -24.97 -10.59
C ALA A 557 7.21 -24.58 -9.29
N GLU A 558 7.98 -23.49 -9.34
CA GLU A 558 8.54 -22.90 -8.12
C GLU A 558 7.46 -22.30 -7.22
N THR A 559 6.41 -21.70 -7.77
CA THR A 559 5.35 -21.03 -6.97
C THR A 559 4.40 -22.03 -6.34
N LEU A 560 4.11 -23.15 -7.00
CA LEU A 560 3.38 -24.28 -6.44
C LEU A 560 4.24 -24.99 -5.40
N ASN A 561 5.51 -25.28 -5.66
CA ASN A 561 6.39 -25.91 -4.68
C ASN A 561 6.70 -25.00 -3.49
N SER A 562 6.85 -23.68 -3.71
CA SER A 562 7.02 -22.71 -2.63
C SER A 562 5.73 -22.51 -1.86
N ALA A 563 4.57 -22.44 -2.53
CA ALA A 563 3.27 -22.38 -1.86
C ALA A 563 2.97 -23.68 -1.10
N LEU A 564 3.38 -24.84 -1.62
CA LEU A 564 3.30 -26.12 -0.94
C LEU A 564 4.19 -26.11 0.30
N LYS A 565 5.44 -25.65 0.17
CA LYS A 565 6.40 -25.57 1.28
C LYS A 565 5.96 -24.58 2.37
N ILE A 566 5.43 -23.42 1.98
CA ILE A 566 4.84 -22.44 2.91
C ILE A 566 3.61 -23.05 3.59
N ALA A 567 2.71 -23.71 2.83
CA ALA A 567 1.56 -24.39 3.41
C ALA A 567 1.96 -25.52 4.35
N GLU A 568 3.02 -26.27 4.06
CA GLU A 568 3.59 -27.31 4.94
C GLU A 568 4.15 -26.70 6.23
N GLU A 569 4.86 -25.58 6.15
CA GLU A 569 5.36 -24.84 7.32
C GLU A 569 4.21 -24.27 8.16
N GLU A 570 3.16 -23.76 7.52
CA GLU A 570 1.96 -23.22 8.17
C GLU A 570 1.16 -24.33 8.87
N ILE A 571 0.97 -25.47 8.21
CA ILE A 571 0.37 -26.67 8.79
C ILE A 571 1.21 -27.14 10.00
N LYS A 572 2.53 -27.10 9.90
CA LYS A 572 3.42 -27.47 11.02
C LYS A 572 3.27 -26.52 12.20
N LYS A 573 3.16 -25.21 11.95
CA LYS A 573 2.93 -24.19 12.98
C LYS A 573 1.54 -24.33 13.63
N LEU A 574 0.50 -24.55 12.83
CA LEU A 574 -0.86 -24.81 13.30
C LEU A 574 -0.92 -26.09 14.14
N ASN A 575 -0.26 -27.17 13.72
CA ASN A 575 -0.18 -28.41 14.49
C ASN A 575 0.52 -28.19 15.84
N LEU A 576 1.56 -27.34 15.88
CA LEU A 576 2.22 -26.98 17.13
C LEU A 576 1.27 -26.21 18.07
N GLN A 577 0.52 -25.25 17.52
CA GLN A 577 -0.48 -24.49 18.28
C GLN A 577 -1.62 -25.37 18.79
N VAL A 578 -2.13 -26.28 17.96
CA VAL A 578 -3.17 -27.25 18.36
C VAL A 578 -2.65 -28.14 19.48
N SER A 579 -1.42 -28.63 19.40
CA SER A 579 -0.79 -29.43 20.47
C SER A 579 -0.65 -28.64 21.77
N GLN A 580 -0.25 -27.36 21.69
CA GLN A 580 -0.17 -26.47 22.85
C GLN A 580 -1.55 -26.27 23.49
N VAL A 581 -2.59 -26.00 22.69
CA VAL A 581 -3.97 -25.84 23.16
C VAL A 581 -4.50 -27.13 23.78
N GLN A 582 -4.23 -28.29 23.19
CA GLN A 582 -4.60 -29.59 23.76
C GLN A 582 -3.92 -29.86 25.11
N LYS A 583 -2.66 -29.45 25.26
CA LYS A 583 -1.94 -29.54 26.53
C LYS A 583 -2.56 -28.62 27.58
N THR A 584 -2.82 -27.36 27.25
CA THR A 584 -3.47 -26.40 28.16
C THR A 584 -4.88 -26.86 28.53
N PHE A 585 -5.65 -27.40 27.58
CA PHE A 585 -6.97 -27.97 27.83
C PHE A 585 -6.88 -29.14 28.81
N SER A 586 -5.92 -30.04 28.63
CA SER A 586 -5.70 -31.19 29.53
C SER A 586 -5.34 -30.75 30.96
N GLU A 587 -4.45 -29.78 31.08
CA GLU A 587 -4.05 -29.19 32.38
C GLU A 587 -5.23 -28.48 33.07
N THR A 588 -6.04 -27.75 32.30
CA THR A 588 -7.22 -27.06 32.82
C THR A 588 -8.30 -28.06 33.26
N ASN A 589 -8.48 -29.15 32.52
CA ASN A 589 -9.45 -30.20 32.85
C ASN A 589 -9.02 -30.99 34.10
N LEU A 590 -7.71 -31.22 34.30
CA LEU A 590 -7.16 -31.75 35.55
C LEU A 590 -7.47 -30.84 36.74
N LYS A 591 -7.20 -29.54 36.63
CA LYS A 591 -7.55 -28.56 37.67
C LYS A 591 -9.04 -28.52 37.95
N LEU A 592 -9.88 -28.58 36.91
CA LEU A 592 -11.34 -28.61 37.07
C LEU A 592 -11.81 -29.85 37.85
N ASN A 593 -11.23 -31.02 37.56
CA ASN A 593 -11.54 -32.26 38.29
C ASN A 593 -11.13 -32.17 39.76
N GLU A 594 -9.93 -31.67 40.06
CA GLU A 594 -9.48 -31.44 41.44
C GLU A 594 -10.41 -30.48 42.20
N THR A 595 -10.81 -29.39 41.54
CA THR A 595 -11.70 -28.39 42.14
C THR A 595 -13.09 -28.99 42.40
N THR A 596 -13.59 -29.80 41.48
CA THR A 596 -14.87 -30.52 41.61
C THR A 596 -14.83 -31.52 42.76
N LEU A 597 -13.71 -32.21 42.96
CA LEU A 597 -13.53 -33.14 44.08
C LEU A 597 -13.53 -32.40 45.41
N LYS A 598 -12.78 -31.30 45.52
CA LYS A 598 -12.77 -30.42 46.70
C LYS A 598 -14.16 -29.87 47.02
N LEU A 599 -14.93 -29.50 45.99
CA LEU A 599 -16.31 -29.03 46.15
C LEU A 599 -17.22 -30.14 46.69
N LYS A 600 -17.09 -31.38 46.19
CA LYS A 600 -17.82 -32.54 46.73
C LYS A 600 -17.47 -32.80 48.20
N GLU A 601 -16.20 -32.77 48.56
CA GLU A 601 -15.77 -32.95 49.95
C GLU A 601 -16.28 -31.84 50.87
N ALA A 602 -16.23 -30.58 50.43
CA ALA A 602 -16.76 -29.45 51.17
C ALA A 602 -18.28 -29.56 51.38
N ASN A 603 -19.02 -29.95 50.33
CA ASN A 603 -20.46 -30.19 50.42
C ASN A 603 -20.79 -31.35 51.36
N GLN A 604 -20.00 -32.43 51.35
CA GLN A 604 -20.17 -33.53 52.29
C GLN A 604 -19.92 -33.09 53.74
N ARG A 605 -18.86 -32.30 53.98
CA ARG A 605 -18.60 -31.73 55.32
C ARG A 605 -19.72 -30.81 55.79
N LEU A 606 -20.25 -29.97 54.91
CA LEU A 606 -21.41 -29.13 55.22
C LEU A 606 -22.64 -29.99 55.56
N PHE A 607 -22.91 -31.02 54.79
CA PHE A 607 -24.00 -31.96 55.06
C PHE A 607 -23.83 -32.67 56.41
N ASP A 608 -22.62 -33.08 56.75
CA ASP A 608 -22.30 -33.73 58.03
C ASP A 608 -22.45 -32.76 59.21
N ILE A 609 -22.00 -31.50 59.05
CA ILE A 609 -22.20 -30.43 60.04
C ILE A 609 -23.69 -30.15 60.22
N GLU A 610 -24.45 -30.01 59.14
CA GLU A 610 -25.88 -29.75 59.18
C GLU A 610 -26.69 -30.86 59.88
N ASN A 611 -26.20 -32.09 59.80
CA ASN A 611 -26.80 -33.25 60.44
C ASN A 611 -26.22 -33.59 61.82
N SER A 612 -25.18 -32.88 62.26
CA SER A 612 -24.58 -33.06 63.58
C SER A 612 -25.55 -32.67 64.71
N LEU A 613 -25.42 -33.36 65.86
CA LEU A 613 -26.24 -33.10 67.03
C LEU A 613 -26.04 -31.67 67.56
N SER A 614 -24.81 -31.18 67.52
CA SER A 614 -24.41 -29.84 67.94
C SER A 614 -25.06 -28.74 67.10
N TRP A 615 -25.06 -28.86 65.77
CA TRP A 615 -25.71 -27.88 64.90
C TRP A 615 -27.23 -27.87 65.05
N ARG A 616 -27.86 -29.03 65.22
CA ARG A 616 -29.31 -29.14 65.48
C ARG A 616 -29.71 -28.47 66.80
N ILE A 617 -28.86 -28.55 67.83
CA ILE A 617 -29.04 -27.85 69.10
C ILE A 617 -28.88 -26.33 68.92
N VAL A 618 -27.80 -25.87 68.28
CA VAL A 618 -27.54 -24.44 68.02
C VAL A 618 -28.66 -23.82 67.17
N LYS A 619 -29.15 -24.49 66.14
CA LYS A 619 -30.26 -24.04 65.29
C LYS A 619 -31.59 -23.97 66.06
N ARG A 620 -31.83 -24.87 67.02
CA ARG A 620 -32.99 -24.78 67.93
C ARG A 620 -32.86 -23.61 68.91
N ILE A 621 -31.67 -23.36 69.45
CA ILE A 621 -31.40 -22.24 70.36
C ILE A 621 -31.53 -20.90 69.61
N SER A 622 -31.01 -20.80 68.38
CA SER A 622 -31.16 -19.60 67.54
C SER A 622 -32.63 -19.33 67.21
N ARG A 623 -33.42 -20.35 66.84
CA ARG A 623 -34.86 -20.18 66.61
C ARG A 623 -35.63 -19.75 67.87
N LEU A 624 -35.22 -20.24 69.04
CA LEU A 624 -35.77 -19.80 70.32
C LEU A 624 -35.38 -18.34 70.64
N ALA A 625 -34.14 -17.93 70.32
CA ALA A 625 -33.67 -16.56 70.47
C ALA A 625 -34.36 -15.59 69.49
N ASP A 626 -34.59 -16.00 68.25
CA ASP A 626 -35.33 -15.22 67.25
C ASP A 626 -36.82 -15.13 67.59
N TRP A 627 -37.41 -16.20 68.13
CA TRP A 627 -38.76 -16.18 68.70
C TRP A 627 -38.86 -15.21 69.89
N PHE A 628 -37.87 -15.23 70.80
CA PHE A 628 -37.79 -14.28 71.91
C PHE A 628 -37.64 -12.83 71.44
N ARG A 629 -36.80 -12.57 70.42
CA ARG A 629 -36.66 -11.23 69.84
C ARG A 629 -37.94 -10.76 69.18
N SER A 630 -38.63 -11.62 68.45
CA SER A 630 -39.93 -11.33 67.83
C SER A 630 -41.00 -11.02 68.89
N PHE A 631 -41.01 -11.77 69.99
CA PHE A 631 -41.92 -11.55 71.12
C PHE A 631 -41.65 -10.22 71.84
N CYS A 632 -40.39 -9.84 72.01
CA CYS A 632 -40.00 -8.54 72.59
C CYS A 632 -40.22 -7.33 71.64
N SER A 633 -40.37 -7.55 70.32
CA SER A 633 -40.67 -6.48 69.36
C SER A 633 -42.16 -6.24 69.09
N ALA A 634 -43.05 -7.02 69.70
CA ALA A 634 -44.50 -6.93 69.51
C ALA A 634 -45.29 -6.60 70.81
N GLY A 635 -44.60 -6.10 71.84
CA GLY A 635 -45.18 -5.69 73.13
C GLY A 635 -45.07 -4.20 73.38
#